data_AF-A0A942HSI7-F1
#
_entry.id   AF-A0A942HSI7-F1
#
_cell.length_a   1.000
_cell.length_b   1.000
_cell.length_c   1.000
_cell.angle_alpha   90.00
_cell.angle_beta   90.00
_cell.angle_gamma   90.00
#
_symmetry.space_group_name_H-M   'P 1'
#
loop_
_entity.id
_entity.type
_entity.pdbx_description
1 polymer ?
#
loop_
_entity_poly.entity_id
_entity_poly.type
_entity_poly.pdbx_seq_one_letter_code
_entity_poly.pdbx_strand_id
1 'polypeptide(L)'
;MSDEKKDSKLSSDDLNKQIIGAIAKPYKGESTSRWIKNMDDEELVDAITKASPSQKLNLTSPILLDKLFDEFQRYAYEYQNAASTGPRISVNVGRPTSSDAPASAQYGQVPVLCKGHISTNQWALIFFGFVGKVQGFIVPVEYTVGFQPSQKEFKPFVELKGMQDKGGTDWRIDGYSISAQLLPPLAKRFFGSLIKVEREEAKHTDQFVMDPTIPVEEPAPPPRLEEKEGVELLSDAVLEQENARKKQFQQANQQAQYQSLGAQSVSRPQAQLRYQTNPELIKLAGDGESDTIPEAFERNDQMVQAAMNDFFARMDIEVDRLTKIGMMSIQAQDMVGAQRTIIRSAKLKEMRERVNDLSNEWNAVVQD
;
A
#
# COMPACT_ATOMS: atom_id res chain seq x y z
N MET A 1 -65.39 -14.94 38.55
CA MET A 1 -65.60 -14.51 37.15
C MET A 1 -64.25 -14.12 36.63
N SER A 2 -63.78 -14.82 35.61
CA SER A 2 -62.37 -14.96 35.28
C SER A 2 -61.88 -13.87 34.33
N ASP A 3 -60.71 -13.31 34.62
CA ASP A 3 -59.94 -12.42 33.76
C ASP A 3 -59.41 -13.17 32.52
N GLU A 4 -59.71 -12.65 31.34
CA GLU A 4 -59.23 -13.17 30.06
C GLU A 4 -58.11 -12.25 29.53
N LYS A 5 -56.87 -12.72 29.62
CA LYS A 5 -55.68 -12.09 29.04
C LYS A 5 -55.72 -12.19 27.51
N LYS A 6 -55.72 -11.04 26.82
CA LYS A 6 -55.50 -10.94 25.37
C LYS A 6 -54.00 -10.77 25.09
N ASP A 7 -53.35 -11.87 24.69
CA ASP A 7 -52.02 -11.84 24.11
C ASP A 7 -52.09 -11.30 22.67
N SER A 8 -51.52 -10.12 22.43
CA SER A 8 -51.34 -9.57 21.08
C SER A 8 -50.17 -10.25 20.39
N LYS A 9 -50.44 -11.32 19.63
CA LYS A 9 -49.48 -11.86 18.65
C LYS A 9 -49.28 -10.82 17.55
N LEU A 10 -48.19 -10.07 17.62
CA LEU A 10 -47.62 -9.35 16.48
C LEU A 10 -47.39 -10.37 15.36
N SER A 11 -48.09 -10.19 14.24
CA SER A 11 -48.01 -11.10 13.10
C SER A 11 -46.58 -11.11 12.55
N SER A 12 -46.08 -12.30 12.22
CA SER A 12 -44.78 -12.48 11.56
C SER A 12 -44.65 -11.60 10.31
N ASP A 13 -45.78 -11.28 9.65
CA ASP A 13 -45.82 -10.40 8.48
C ASP A 13 -45.57 -8.93 8.80
N ASP A 14 -45.96 -8.46 9.99
CA ASP A 14 -45.69 -7.08 10.42
C ASP A 14 -44.21 -6.92 10.76
N LEU A 15 -43.61 -7.93 11.38
CA LEU A 15 -42.17 -8.00 11.63
C LEU A 15 -41.38 -8.07 10.32
N ASN A 16 -41.82 -8.89 9.36
CA ASN A 16 -41.15 -9.01 8.05
C ASN A 16 -41.28 -7.71 7.24
N LYS A 17 -42.44 -7.04 7.28
CA LYS A 17 -42.62 -5.71 6.66
C LYS A 17 -41.78 -4.63 7.35
N GLN A 18 -41.59 -4.72 8.66
CA GLN A 18 -40.75 -3.79 9.40
C GLN A 18 -39.26 -4.01 9.10
N ILE A 19 -38.82 -5.25 8.96
CA ILE A 19 -37.45 -5.62 8.58
C ILE A 19 -37.17 -5.24 7.12
N ILE A 20 -38.06 -5.60 6.19
CA ILE A 20 -37.92 -5.24 4.77
C ILE A 20 -38.05 -3.73 4.59
N GLY A 21 -38.92 -3.05 5.36
CA GLY A 21 -39.04 -1.60 5.36
C GLY A 21 -37.83 -0.87 5.93
N ALA A 22 -37.09 -1.50 6.85
CA ALA A 22 -35.80 -1.01 7.36
C ALA A 22 -34.64 -1.25 6.38
N ILE A 23 -34.70 -2.33 5.59
CA ILE A 23 -33.70 -2.66 4.56
C ILE A 23 -33.93 -1.87 3.26
N ALA A 24 -35.19 -1.55 2.93
CA ALA A 24 -35.59 -0.92 1.66
C ALA A 24 -35.66 0.62 1.69
N LYS A 25 -35.42 1.27 2.83
CA LYS A 25 -35.20 2.72 2.85
C LYS A 25 -33.72 3.00 2.59
N PRO A 26 -33.32 3.39 1.36
CA PRO A 26 -32.01 4.00 1.20
C PRO A 26 -31.95 5.18 2.16
N TYR A 27 -31.02 5.11 3.10
CA TYR A 27 -30.84 6.05 4.19
C TYR A 27 -30.37 7.39 3.58
N LYS A 28 -31.34 8.24 3.21
CA LYS A 28 -31.14 9.44 2.40
C LYS A 28 -30.75 10.66 3.24
N GLY A 29 -29.56 11.20 2.96
CA GLY A 29 -29.27 12.64 2.96
C GLY A 29 -28.89 13.31 4.28
N GLU A 30 -29.65 13.12 5.37
CA GLU A 30 -29.45 13.91 6.59
C GLU A 30 -28.27 13.43 7.45
N SER A 31 -28.15 12.11 7.64
CA SER A 31 -26.99 11.52 8.33
C SER A 31 -25.70 11.69 7.54
N THR A 32 -25.83 11.89 6.23
CA THR A 32 -24.76 12.02 5.26
C THR A 32 -24.14 13.41 5.27
N SER A 33 -24.96 14.47 5.25
CA SER A 33 -24.46 15.84 5.49
C SER A 33 -23.89 15.98 6.89
N ARG A 34 -24.44 15.27 7.88
CA ARG A 34 -23.82 15.15 9.20
C ARG A 34 -22.49 14.41 9.15
N TRP A 35 -22.34 13.34 8.37
CA TRP A 35 -21.08 12.59 8.30
C TRP A 35 -19.95 13.39 7.62
N ILE A 36 -20.25 14.12 6.53
CA ILE A 36 -19.30 15.02 5.87
C ILE A 36 -18.96 16.22 6.79
N LYS A 37 -19.94 16.77 7.51
CA LYS A 37 -19.70 17.82 8.53
C LYS A 37 -18.97 17.29 9.76
N ASN A 38 -19.17 16.04 10.15
CA ASN A 38 -18.51 15.38 11.27
C ASN A 38 -17.14 14.78 10.88
N MET A 39 -16.54 15.21 9.78
CA MET A 39 -15.09 15.00 9.55
C MET A 39 -14.24 15.92 10.45
N ASP A 40 -14.89 16.73 11.29
CA ASP A 40 -14.27 17.59 12.28
C ASP A 40 -13.58 16.79 13.40
N ASP A 41 -12.56 17.42 13.97
CA ASP A 41 -11.61 16.81 14.88
C ASP A 41 -12.21 16.42 16.26
N GLU A 42 -13.43 16.86 16.58
CA GLU A 42 -14.09 16.64 17.87
C GLU A 42 -14.28 15.15 18.21
N GLU A 43 -14.64 14.31 17.23
CA GLU A 43 -14.85 12.88 17.46
C GLU A 43 -13.54 12.18 17.87
N LEU A 44 -12.42 12.60 17.29
CA LEU A 44 -11.12 12.05 17.64
C LEU A 44 -10.68 12.53 19.03
N VAL A 45 -10.86 13.81 19.37
CA VAL A 45 -10.53 14.34 20.70
C VAL A 45 -11.34 13.65 21.80
N ASP A 46 -12.63 13.46 21.57
CA ASP A 46 -13.51 12.70 22.48
C ASP A 46 -13.07 11.22 22.59
N ALA A 47 -12.69 10.60 21.48
CA ALA A 47 -12.18 9.24 21.51
C ALA A 47 -10.82 9.13 22.23
N ILE A 48 -9.92 10.11 22.08
CA ILE A 48 -8.63 10.19 22.80
C ILE A 48 -8.87 10.31 24.30
N THR A 49 -9.78 11.18 24.73
CA THR A 49 -10.08 11.37 26.16
C THR A 49 -10.77 10.16 26.80
N LYS A 50 -11.56 9.41 26.02
CA LYS A 50 -12.23 8.18 26.47
C LYS A 50 -11.35 6.93 26.36
N ALA A 51 -10.31 6.95 25.55
CA ALA A 51 -9.46 5.79 25.32
C ALA A 51 -8.70 5.42 26.61
N SER A 52 -8.99 4.23 27.12
CA SER A 52 -8.22 3.68 28.25
C SER A 52 -6.85 3.17 27.77
N PRO A 53 -5.73 3.60 28.40
CA PRO A 53 -4.38 3.13 28.05
C PRO A 53 -4.16 1.63 28.26
N SER A 54 -5.10 0.93 28.91
CA SER A 54 -5.01 -0.49 29.20
C SER A 54 -5.32 -1.41 28.01
N GLN A 55 -5.97 -0.90 26.95
CA GLN A 55 -6.34 -1.70 25.77
C GLN A 55 -5.35 -1.53 24.61
N LYS A 56 -4.16 -2.13 24.75
CA LYS A 56 -3.10 -2.08 23.73
C LYS A 56 -3.43 -2.95 22.52
N LEU A 57 -3.17 -2.42 21.32
CA LEU A 57 -3.30 -3.14 20.07
C LEU A 57 -2.08 -4.04 19.83
N ASN A 58 -2.10 -5.27 20.36
CA ASN A 58 -1.05 -6.26 20.14
C ASN A 58 -1.08 -6.83 18.70
N LEU A 59 -0.87 -5.97 17.70
CA LEU A 59 -0.97 -6.27 16.29
C LEU A 59 0.37 -6.07 15.58
N THR A 60 0.63 -6.86 14.54
CA THR A 60 1.71 -6.60 13.58
C THR A 60 1.29 -5.47 12.63
N SER A 61 2.26 -4.83 11.96
CA SER A 61 1.93 -3.74 11.01
C SER A 61 1.00 -4.17 9.88
N PRO A 62 1.09 -5.38 9.28
CA PRO A 62 0.12 -5.80 8.27
C PRO A 62 -1.30 -5.93 8.82
N ILE A 63 -1.46 -6.48 10.03
CA ILE A 63 -2.80 -6.67 10.65
C ILE A 63 -3.39 -5.32 11.07
N LEU A 64 -2.57 -4.40 11.59
CA LEU A 64 -2.99 -3.03 11.88
C LEU A 64 -3.50 -2.32 10.63
N LEU A 65 -2.74 -2.42 9.53
CA LEU A 65 -3.12 -1.83 8.25
C LEU A 65 -4.39 -2.47 7.69
N ASP A 66 -4.52 -3.79 7.72
CA ASP A 66 -5.74 -4.45 7.22
C ASP A 66 -7.01 -3.94 7.94
N LYS A 67 -6.95 -3.79 9.27
CA LYS A 67 -8.05 -3.19 10.05
C LYS A 67 -8.34 -1.73 9.69
N LEU A 68 -7.32 -0.91 9.46
CA LEU A 68 -7.52 0.46 8.97
C LEU A 68 -8.18 0.47 7.59
N PHE A 69 -7.81 -0.47 6.72
CA PHE A 69 -8.36 -0.58 5.38
C PHE A 69 -9.79 -1.12 5.34
N ASP A 70 -10.21 -1.91 6.33
CA ASP A 70 -11.63 -2.23 6.53
C ASP A 70 -12.45 -0.97 6.78
N GLU A 71 -11.97 -0.07 7.64
CA GLU A 71 -12.63 1.22 7.90
C GLU A 71 -12.58 2.14 6.67
N PHE A 72 -11.46 2.19 5.94
CA PHE A 72 -11.38 2.96 4.69
C PHE A 72 -12.36 2.47 3.63
N GLN A 73 -12.53 1.16 3.48
CA GLN A 73 -13.50 0.58 2.55
C GLN A 73 -14.92 0.99 2.92
N ARG A 74 -15.24 0.95 4.22
CA ARG A 74 -16.52 1.40 4.74
C ARG A 74 -16.76 2.88 4.45
N TYR A 75 -15.79 3.75 4.77
CA TYR A 75 -15.90 5.19 4.52
C TYR A 75 -15.95 5.55 3.04
N ALA A 76 -15.22 4.84 2.19
CA ALA A 76 -15.30 5.01 0.74
C ALA A 76 -16.72 4.71 0.22
N TYR A 77 -17.33 3.62 0.68
CA TYR A 77 -18.71 3.27 0.33
C TYR A 77 -19.72 4.30 0.84
N GLU A 78 -19.61 4.70 2.11
CA GLU A 78 -20.45 5.74 2.70
C GLU A 78 -20.32 7.07 1.93
N TYR A 79 -19.09 7.49 1.57
CA TYR A 79 -18.81 8.70 0.80
C TYR A 79 -19.38 8.65 -0.63
N GLN A 80 -19.25 7.53 -1.32
CA GLN A 80 -19.76 7.40 -2.70
C GLN A 80 -21.29 7.43 -2.75
N ASN A 81 -21.96 6.82 -1.78
CA ASN A 81 -23.41 6.89 -1.66
C ASN A 81 -23.88 8.29 -1.24
N ALA A 82 -23.04 9.02 -0.52
CA ALA A 82 -23.30 10.35 -0.02
C ALA A 82 -23.29 11.45 -1.08
N ALA A 83 -22.39 11.35 -2.05
CA ALA A 83 -21.98 12.45 -2.93
C ALA A 83 -22.96 12.73 -4.09
N SER A 84 -24.27 12.73 -3.82
CA SER A 84 -25.31 12.91 -4.85
C SER A 84 -25.40 14.34 -5.42
N THR A 85 -24.72 15.32 -4.84
CA THR A 85 -24.96 16.75 -5.09
C THR A 85 -23.71 17.59 -5.42
N GLY A 86 -22.54 16.99 -5.68
CA GLY A 86 -21.30 17.73 -5.99
C GLY A 86 -20.42 17.08 -7.06
N PRO A 87 -19.27 17.69 -7.41
CA PRO A 87 -18.26 17.09 -8.28
C PRO A 87 -17.90 15.70 -7.73
N ARG A 88 -18.03 14.68 -8.57
CA ARG A 88 -17.93 13.29 -8.14
C ARG A 88 -16.46 12.92 -7.90
N ILE A 89 -15.99 13.09 -6.67
CA ILE A 89 -14.73 12.51 -6.22
C ILE A 89 -14.93 10.99 -6.16
N SER A 90 -14.29 10.27 -7.06
CA SER A 90 -14.28 8.81 -7.04
C SER A 90 -13.23 8.36 -6.04
N VAL A 91 -13.58 7.44 -5.15
CA VAL A 91 -12.64 6.92 -4.15
C VAL A 91 -12.37 5.44 -4.43
N ASN A 92 -11.12 5.05 -4.58
CA ASN A 92 -10.70 3.66 -4.75
C ASN A 92 -9.83 3.23 -3.57
N VAL A 93 -9.99 1.99 -3.10
CA VAL A 93 -9.25 1.43 -1.98
C VAL A 93 -8.53 0.18 -2.47
N GLY A 94 -7.20 0.24 -2.53
CA GLY A 94 -6.34 -0.90 -2.78
C GLY A 94 -5.86 -1.49 -1.46
N ARG A 95 -6.35 -2.68 -1.11
CA ARG A 95 -6.01 -3.37 0.15
C ARG A 95 -4.50 -3.58 0.32
N PRO A 96 -4.00 -3.65 1.56
CA PRO A 96 -2.60 -3.91 1.82
C PRO A 96 -2.18 -5.25 1.22
N THR A 97 -1.28 -5.23 0.25
CA THR A 97 -0.64 -6.43 -0.28
C THR A 97 0.74 -6.60 0.34
N SER A 98 1.14 -7.84 0.61
CA SER A 98 2.50 -8.15 1.00
C SER A 98 3.44 -7.65 -0.09
N SER A 99 4.47 -6.89 0.29
CA SER A 99 5.45 -6.45 -0.69
C SER A 99 6.26 -7.66 -1.13
N ASP A 100 6.10 -8.08 -2.38
CA ASP A 100 6.89 -9.17 -2.97
C ASP A 100 8.38 -8.82 -3.12
N ALA A 101 8.77 -7.57 -2.84
CA ALA A 101 10.09 -7.03 -3.13
C ALA A 101 11.18 -7.66 -2.24
N PRO A 102 12.05 -8.53 -2.79
CA PRO A 102 13.28 -8.96 -2.14
C PRO A 102 14.43 -7.98 -2.45
N ALA A 103 14.15 -6.88 -3.16
CA ALA A 103 15.15 -6.09 -3.90
C ALA A 103 15.52 -4.74 -3.25
N SER A 104 14.74 -4.23 -2.28
CA SER A 104 15.08 -2.99 -1.55
C SER A 104 15.93 -3.22 -0.31
N ALA A 105 16.32 -4.46 0.00
CA ALA A 105 17.42 -4.76 0.93
C ALA A 105 18.79 -4.36 0.36
N GLN A 106 18.85 -3.32 -0.47
CA GLN A 106 20.08 -2.59 -0.73
C GLN A 106 20.50 -1.92 0.58
N TYR A 107 21.59 -2.43 1.15
CA TYR A 107 22.39 -1.87 2.24
C TYR A 107 21.66 -0.87 3.19
N GLY A 108 21.02 -1.39 4.23
CA GLY A 108 20.60 -0.60 5.40
C GLY A 108 19.16 -0.05 5.39
N GLN A 109 18.36 -0.31 4.35
CA GLN A 109 16.93 0.06 4.34
C GLN A 109 16.09 -1.01 5.06
N VAL A 110 15.14 -0.59 5.92
CA VAL A 110 14.19 -1.50 6.58
C VAL A 110 13.20 -2.02 5.53
N PRO A 111 13.01 -3.35 5.40
CA PRO A 111 12.14 -3.90 4.36
C PRO A 111 10.69 -3.50 4.59
N VAL A 112 10.02 -3.10 3.51
CA VAL A 112 8.56 -2.91 3.47
C VAL A 112 7.89 -4.28 3.54
N LEU A 113 7.06 -4.50 4.54
CA LEU A 113 6.29 -5.75 4.71
C LEU A 113 5.03 -5.75 3.87
N CYS A 114 4.30 -4.63 3.84
CA CYS A 114 3.07 -4.49 3.07
C CYS A 114 2.85 -3.05 2.61
N LYS A 115 2.04 -2.90 1.55
CA LYS A 115 1.67 -1.61 0.97
C LYS A 115 0.17 -1.62 0.66
N GLY A 116 -0.56 -0.62 1.15
CA GLY A 116 -1.95 -0.35 0.77
C GLY A 116 -2.12 1.10 0.34
N HIS A 117 -3.20 1.42 -0.37
CA HIS A 117 -3.50 2.81 -0.75
C HIS A 117 -5.00 3.11 -0.84
N ILE A 118 -5.35 4.37 -0.62
CA ILE A 118 -6.64 4.95 -0.95
C ILE A 118 -6.37 6.03 -1.99
N SER A 119 -7.09 6.05 -3.10
CA SER A 119 -6.94 7.08 -4.12
C SER A 119 -8.25 7.79 -4.42
N THR A 120 -8.11 9.04 -4.82
CA THR A 120 -9.13 9.93 -5.36
C THR A 120 -8.84 10.16 -6.85
N ASN A 121 -9.41 11.18 -7.47
CA ASN A 121 -9.14 11.45 -8.89
C ASN A 121 -7.73 12.00 -9.09
N GLN A 122 -7.20 12.81 -8.17
CA GLN A 122 -5.89 13.45 -8.31
C GLN A 122 -4.89 13.02 -7.22
N TRP A 123 -5.36 12.63 -6.05
CA TRP A 123 -4.49 12.32 -4.91
C TRP A 123 -4.63 10.89 -4.41
N ALA A 124 -3.60 10.38 -3.75
CA ALA A 124 -3.61 9.09 -3.07
C ALA A 124 -2.94 9.16 -1.71
N LEU A 125 -3.54 8.51 -0.71
CA LEU A 125 -2.96 8.22 0.58
C LEU A 125 -2.40 6.79 0.57
N ILE A 126 -1.08 6.67 0.60
CA ILE A 126 -0.36 5.39 0.54
C ILE A 126 0.20 5.05 1.93
N PHE A 127 -0.09 3.85 2.42
CA PHE A 127 0.47 3.31 3.65
C PHE A 127 1.52 2.23 3.38
N PHE A 128 2.66 2.35 4.06
CA PHE A 128 3.72 1.35 4.10
C PHE A 128 3.84 0.77 5.51
N GLY A 129 3.74 -0.55 5.61
CA GLY A 129 4.01 -1.27 6.84
C GLY A 129 5.45 -1.78 6.87
N PHE A 130 6.18 -1.46 7.93
CA PHE A 130 7.53 -1.98 8.24
C PHE A 130 7.50 -2.76 9.55
N VAL A 131 8.62 -3.40 9.91
CA VAL A 131 8.78 -3.97 11.26
C VAL A 131 8.81 -2.82 12.28
N GLY A 132 7.80 -2.75 13.15
CA GLY A 132 7.71 -1.77 14.23
C GLY A 132 7.40 -0.33 13.80
N LYS A 133 7.03 -0.10 12.53
CA LYS A 133 6.73 1.24 12.01
C LYS A 133 5.71 1.18 10.87
N VAL A 134 4.82 2.15 10.81
CA VAL A 134 3.92 2.38 9.66
C VAL A 134 4.06 3.83 9.24
N GLN A 135 4.11 4.09 7.93
CA GLN A 135 4.16 5.45 7.38
C GLN A 135 3.06 5.64 6.35
N GLY A 136 2.33 6.76 6.44
CA GLY A 136 1.37 7.21 5.46
C GLY A 136 1.89 8.43 4.69
N PHE A 137 1.62 8.48 3.39
CA PHE A 137 2.03 9.58 2.50
C PHE A 137 0.85 10.02 1.64
N ILE A 138 0.65 11.33 1.50
CA ILE A 138 -0.27 11.90 0.51
C ILE A 138 0.55 12.30 -0.71
N VAL A 139 0.25 11.67 -1.85
CA VAL A 139 0.99 11.86 -3.11
C VAL A 139 0.01 11.99 -4.27
N PRO A 140 0.41 12.57 -5.41
CA PRO A 140 -0.41 12.54 -6.62
C PRO A 140 -0.68 11.09 -7.05
N VAL A 141 -1.87 10.84 -7.63
CA VAL A 141 -2.35 9.49 -7.95
C VAL A 141 -1.43 8.72 -8.91
N GLU A 142 -0.67 9.43 -9.74
CA GLU A 142 0.29 8.87 -10.70
C GLU A 142 1.43 8.12 -9.99
N TYR A 143 1.71 8.47 -8.72
CA TYR A 143 2.74 7.82 -7.91
C TYR A 143 2.24 6.54 -7.22
N THR A 144 0.94 6.22 -7.28
CA THR A 144 0.40 4.98 -6.67
C THR A 144 1.18 3.73 -7.10
N VAL A 145 1.59 3.67 -8.36
CA VAL A 145 2.46 2.62 -8.92
C VAL A 145 3.93 3.03 -8.76
N GLY A 146 4.71 2.22 -8.05
CA GLY A 146 6.16 2.41 -7.96
C GLY A 146 6.67 3.45 -6.93
N PHE A 147 5.80 4.20 -6.23
CA PHE A 147 6.23 5.08 -5.15
C PHE A 147 7.00 4.32 -4.06
N GLN A 148 8.10 4.94 -3.62
CA GLN A 148 8.97 4.43 -2.56
C GLN A 148 9.05 5.42 -1.40
N PRO A 149 9.04 4.94 -0.15
CA PRO A 149 9.09 5.81 1.04
C PRO A 149 10.42 6.55 1.21
N SER A 150 11.46 6.19 0.44
CA SER A 150 12.78 6.83 0.44
C SER A 150 12.86 8.11 -0.42
N GLN A 151 11.81 8.44 -1.17
CA GLN A 151 11.76 9.64 -2.00
C GLN A 151 11.69 10.90 -1.13
N LYS A 152 12.75 11.72 -1.15
CA LYS A 152 12.89 12.93 -0.31
C LYS A 152 11.87 14.03 -0.65
N GLU A 153 11.27 13.96 -1.82
CA GLU A 153 10.27 14.92 -2.33
C GLU A 153 8.99 14.88 -1.49
N PHE A 154 8.67 13.73 -0.88
CA PHE A 154 7.43 13.54 -0.14
C PHE A 154 7.74 13.28 1.33
N LYS A 155 7.28 14.19 2.20
CA LYS A 155 7.36 13.98 3.64
C LYS A 155 6.24 13.02 4.08
N PRO A 156 6.48 12.15 5.07
CA PRO A 156 5.41 11.35 5.65
C PRO A 156 4.31 12.27 6.19
N PHE A 157 3.08 12.00 5.76
CA PHE A 157 1.88 12.64 6.28
C PHE A 157 1.63 12.19 7.72
N VAL A 158 1.81 10.89 8.00
CA VAL A 158 1.66 10.32 9.34
C VAL A 158 2.69 9.21 9.57
N GLU A 159 3.17 9.07 10.81
CA GLU A 159 4.06 8.00 11.22
C GLU A 159 3.56 7.33 12.52
N LEU A 160 3.29 6.03 12.45
CA LEU A 160 2.96 5.22 13.61
C LEU A 160 4.22 4.45 14.04
N LYS A 161 4.59 4.58 15.31
CA LYS A 161 5.74 3.90 15.90
C LYS A 161 5.24 2.77 16.80
N GLY A 162 5.68 1.55 16.51
CA GLY A 162 5.44 0.39 17.35
C GLY A 162 6.52 0.29 18.42
N MET A 163 6.14 0.44 19.69
CA MET A 163 7.02 0.19 20.82
C MET A 163 6.76 -1.22 21.36
N GLN A 164 7.80 -2.04 21.47
CA GLN A 164 7.67 -3.34 22.12
C GLN A 164 7.45 -3.15 23.62
N ASP A 165 6.37 -3.73 24.13
CA ASP A 165 6.07 -3.80 25.55
C ASP A 165 5.81 -5.27 25.95
N LYS A 166 5.82 -5.57 27.24
CA LYS A 166 5.77 -6.93 27.83
C LYS A 166 4.56 -7.79 27.43
N GLY A 167 3.62 -7.26 26.64
CA GLY A 167 2.44 -7.96 26.13
C GLY A 167 2.20 -7.84 24.62
N GLY A 168 3.06 -7.15 23.86
CA GLY A 168 2.90 -6.94 22.41
C GLY A 168 3.41 -5.58 21.94
N THR A 169 3.01 -5.18 20.74
CA THR A 169 3.39 -3.89 20.14
C THR A 169 2.41 -2.80 20.55
N ASP A 170 2.87 -1.80 21.29
CA ASP A 170 2.11 -0.58 21.56
C ASP A 170 2.33 0.41 20.40
N TRP A 171 1.31 0.58 19.56
CA TRP A 171 1.35 1.49 18.42
C TRP A 171 1.06 2.91 18.88
N ARG A 172 1.90 3.88 18.48
CA ARG A 172 1.72 5.28 18.85
C ARG A 172 1.82 6.26 17.69
N ILE A 173 1.03 7.34 17.78
CA ILE A 173 1.13 8.55 16.94
C ILE A 173 1.35 9.73 17.88
N ASP A 174 2.37 10.55 17.64
CA ASP A 174 2.68 11.73 18.47
C ASP A 174 2.78 11.43 19.98
N GLY A 175 3.20 10.21 20.33
CA GLY A 175 3.28 9.75 21.73
C GLY A 175 2.00 9.17 22.32
N TYR A 176 0.85 9.30 21.65
CA TYR A 176 -0.43 8.73 22.05
C TYR A 176 -0.54 7.26 21.66
N SER A 177 -0.93 6.39 22.60
CA SER A 177 -1.18 4.97 22.34
C SER A 177 -2.48 4.77 21.56
N ILE A 178 -2.41 3.99 20.48
CA ILE A 178 -3.55 3.65 19.64
C ILE A 178 -4.21 2.39 20.19
N SER A 179 -5.45 2.54 20.67
CA SER A 179 -6.31 1.43 21.05
C SER A 179 -7.24 1.03 19.89
N ALA A 180 -7.90 -0.13 20.01
CA ALA A 180 -8.86 -0.57 18.99
C ALA A 180 -10.02 0.42 18.78
N GLN A 181 -10.41 1.14 19.84
CA GLN A 181 -11.48 2.13 19.81
C GLN A 181 -11.09 3.40 19.05
N LEU A 182 -9.80 3.69 18.96
CA LEU A 182 -9.26 4.83 18.21
C LEU A 182 -9.13 4.55 16.71
N LEU A 183 -9.18 3.28 16.26
CA LEU A 183 -8.98 2.96 14.85
C LEU A 183 -10.04 3.56 13.93
N PRO A 184 -11.36 3.46 14.20
CA PRO A 184 -12.37 4.09 13.35
C PRO A 184 -12.23 5.62 13.25
N PRO A 185 -12.19 6.40 14.35
CA PRO A 185 -12.08 7.86 14.24
C PRO A 185 -10.75 8.29 13.60
N LEU A 186 -9.67 7.54 13.83
CA LEU A 186 -8.37 7.79 13.19
C LEU A 186 -8.43 7.56 11.68
N ALA A 187 -8.98 6.43 11.24
CA ALA A 187 -9.18 6.12 9.83
C ALA A 187 -10.09 7.17 9.16
N LYS A 188 -11.15 7.59 9.84
CA LYS A 188 -12.04 8.66 9.36
C LYS A 188 -11.29 9.97 9.14
N ARG A 189 -10.39 10.33 10.05
CA ARG A 189 -9.59 11.57 9.95
C ARG A 189 -8.53 11.49 8.84
N PHE A 190 -7.86 10.35 8.69
CA PHE A 190 -6.95 10.12 7.55
C PHE A 190 -7.68 10.24 6.21
N PHE A 191 -8.84 9.58 6.11
CA PHE A 191 -9.70 9.66 4.94
C PHE A 191 -10.16 11.10 4.67
N GLY A 192 -10.65 11.79 5.69
CA GLY A 192 -11.07 13.19 5.58
C GLY A 192 -9.94 14.12 5.14
N SER A 193 -8.72 13.88 5.61
CA SER A 193 -7.53 14.65 5.19
C SER A 193 -7.25 14.48 3.70
N LEU A 194 -7.34 13.25 3.17
CA LEU A 194 -7.21 13.00 1.73
C LEU A 194 -8.29 13.75 0.93
N ILE A 195 -9.54 13.74 1.39
CA ILE A 195 -10.64 14.47 0.73
C ILE A 195 -10.43 15.99 0.80
N LYS A 196 -9.93 16.53 1.92
CA LYS A 196 -9.60 17.96 2.05
C LYS A 196 -8.50 18.36 1.07
N VAL A 197 -7.48 17.51 0.87
CA VAL A 197 -6.42 17.76 -0.12
C VAL A 197 -6.99 17.74 -1.56
N GLU A 198 -7.84 16.78 -1.90
CA GLU A 198 -8.51 16.70 -3.21
C GLU A 198 -9.39 17.94 -3.48
N ARG A 199 -9.95 18.56 -2.43
CA ARG A 199 -10.73 19.80 -2.52
C ARG A 199 -9.92 21.08 -2.43
N GLU A 200 -8.59 20.96 -2.33
CA GLU A 200 -7.68 22.10 -2.11
C GLU A 200 -7.95 22.86 -0.79
N GLU A 201 -8.63 22.23 0.18
CA GLU A 201 -8.90 22.77 1.51
C GLU A 201 -7.70 22.59 2.47
N ALA A 202 -6.80 21.66 2.15
CA ALA A 202 -5.57 21.37 2.89
C ALA A 202 -4.41 21.13 1.92
N LYS A 203 -3.16 21.31 2.37
CA LYS A 203 -1.98 21.03 1.54
C LYS A 203 -1.55 19.58 1.73
N HIS A 204 -1.09 18.95 0.66
CA HIS A 204 -0.51 17.60 0.71
C HIS A 204 0.77 17.51 1.56
N THR A 205 1.38 18.65 1.88
CA THR A 205 2.56 18.76 2.76
C THR A 205 2.23 18.86 4.24
N ASP A 206 0.95 19.04 4.59
CA ASP A 206 0.52 19.17 5.98
C ASP A 206 0.76 17.83 6.69
N GLN A 207 1.22 17.89 7.94
CA GLN A 207 1.44 16.70 8.74
C GLN A 207 0.20 16.41 9.59
N PHE A 208 -0.08 15.12 9.75
CA PHE A 208 -1.09 14.67 10.69
C PHE A 208 -0.65 14.97 12.12
N VAL A 209 -1.55 15.57 12.90
CA VAL A 209 -1.33 15.89 14.32
C VAL A 209 -2.41 15.21 15.13
N MET A 210 -2.07 14.30 16.04
CA MET A 210 -3.04 13.50 16.79
C MET A 210 -4.06 14.35 17.55
N ASP A 211 -3.59 15.37 18.26
CA ASP A 211 -4.43 16.32 18.99
C ASP A 211 -4.31 17.73 18.36
N PRO A 212 -5.32 18.19 17.60
CA PRO A 212 -5.28 19.50 16.95
C PRO A 212 -5.46 20.66 17.93
N THR A 213 -5.84 20.39 19.19
CA THR A 213 -5.98 21.44 20.21
C THR A 213 -4.63 21.85 20.81
N ILE A 214 -3.60 21.04 20.63
CA ILE A 214 -2.23 21.37 21.01
C ILE A 214 -1.64 22.20 19.86
N PRO A 215 -1.34 23.50 20.06
CA PRO A 215 -0.68 24.30 19.05
C PRO A 215 0.65 23.63 18.68
N VAL A 216 0.81 23.27 17.41
CA VAL A 216 2.10 22.86 16.90
C VAL A 216 3.01 24.07 17.05
N GLU A 217 4.02 23.97 17.91
CA GLU A 217 5.06 24.99 18.05
C GLU A 217 5.71 25.14 16.66
N GLU A 218 5.30 26.17 15.93
CA GLU A 218 5.91 26.52 14.66
C GLU A 218 7.39 26.75 14.98
N PRO A 219 8.33 25.99 14.38
CA PRO A 219 9.73 26.13 14.72
C PRO A 219 10.10 27.59 14.51
N ALA A 220 10.50 28.25 15.60
CA ALA A 220 10.78 29.68 15.58
C ALA A 220 11.63 29.98 14.34
N PRO A 221 11.25 30.97 13.51
CA PRO A 221 12.06 31.36 12.37
C PRO A 221 13.49 31.52 12.89
N PRO A 222 14.49 30.88 12.23
CA PRO A 222 15.84 30.84 12.74
C PRO A 222 16.22 32.26 13.14
N PRO A 223 16.70 32.48 14.38
CA PRO A 223 16.97 33.82 14.88
C PRO A 223 17.79 34.52 13.81
N ARG A 224 17.24 35.63 13.29
CA ARG A 224 17.92 36.46 12.31
C ARG A 224 19.21 36.87 12.99
N LEU A 225 20.33 36.28 12.56
CA LEU A 225 21.63 36.55 13.12
C LEU A 225 21.89 38.04 12.86
N GLU A 226 21.67 38.86 13.88
CA GLU A 226 22.34 40.15 13.97
C GLU A 226 23.82 39.83 14.02
N GLU A 227 24.53 40.25 12.97
CA GLU A 227 25.97 40.19 12.84
C GLU A 227 26.60 40.84 14.08
N LYS A 228 26.99 40.01 15.05
CA LYS A 228 27.98 40.39 16.05
C LYS A 228 29.34 39.99 15.50
N GLU A 229 30.07 41.00 15.03
CA GLU A 229 31.52 40.97 14.80
C GLU A 229 32.20 40.32 16.02
N GLY A 230 32.82 39.15 15.83
CA GLY A 230 33.51 38.46 16.91
C GLY A 230 33.70 36.95 16.80
N VAL A 231 33.50 36.31 15.64
CA VAL A 231 33.75 34.87 15.45
C VAL A 231 34.55 34.61 14.17
N GLU A 232 35.77 35.15 14.08
CA GLU A 232 36.70 34.85 12.97
C GLU A 232 37.73 33.75 13.31
N LEU A 233 37.78 33.24 14.55
CA LEU A 233 38.82 32.27 14.95
C LEU A 233 38.35 30.81 15.07
N LEU A 234 37.03 30.54 14.93
CA LEU A 234 36.47 29.19 15.03
C LEU A 234 36.04 28.61 13.66
N SER A 235 35.89 29.45 12.62
CA SER A 235 35.53 29.00 11.26
C SER A 235 36.66 28.21 10.62
N ASP A 236 37.91 28.65 10.81
CA ASP A 236 39.04 28.11 10.06
C ASP A 236 39.42 26.72 10.54
N ALA A 237 39.36 26.47 11.85
CA ALA A 237 39.60 25.14 12.42
C ALA A 237 38.53 24.12 12.00
N VAL A 238 37.26 24.54 11.93
CA VAL A 238 36.15 23.68 11.49
C VAL A 238 36.23 23.42 9.99
N LEU A 239 36.60 24.44 9.19
CA LEU A 239 36.77 24.32 7.75
C LEU A 239 37.97 23.43 7.41
N GLU A 240 39.05 23.52 8.18
CA GLU A 240 40.24 22.67 8.04
C GLU A 240 39.91 21.21 8.43
N GLN A 241 39.12 20.99 9.48
CA GLN A 241 38.64 19.67 9.87
C GLN A 241 37.71 19.05 8.80
N GLU A 242 36.83 19.84 8.18
CA GLU A 242 35.94 19.37 7.13
C GLU A 242 36.70 19.05 5.84
N ASN A 243 37.70 19.87 5.49
CA ASN A 243 38.58 19.63 4.35
C ASN A 243 39.47 18.38 4.55
N ALA A 244 39.96 18.14 5.77
CA ALA A 244 40.68 16.93 6.10
C ALA A 244 39.79 15.69 5.94
N ARG A 245 38.54 15.76 6.42
CA ARG A 245 37.56 14.67 6.27
C ARG A 245 37.20 14.38 4.81
N LYS A 246 37.04 15.42 3.98
CA LYS A 246 36.81 15.27 2.53
C LYS A 246 37.98 14.61 1.81
N LYS A 247 39.23 14.97 2.16
CA LYS A 247 40.43 14.32 1.62
C LYS A 247 40.52 12.85 2.01
N GLN A 248 40.21 12.52 3.27
CA GLN A 248 40.22 11.14 3.77
C GLN A 248 39.18 10.26 3.06
N PHE A 249 37.99 10.81 2.80
CA PHE A 249 36.94 10.12 2.04
C PHE A 249 37.31 9.90 0.56
N GLN A 250 37.94 10.89 -0.09
CA GLN A 250 38.44 10.72 -1.46
C GLN A 250 39.55 9.67 -1.56
N GLN A 251 40.46 9.62 -0.58
CA GLN A 251 41.51 8.60 -0.54
C GLN A 251 40.94 7.19 -0.35
N ALA A 252 39.94 7.02 0.52
CA ALA A 252 39.26 5.74 0.72
C ALA A 252 38.54 5.26 -0.56
N ASN A 253 37.89 6.17 -1.29
CA ASN A 253 37.24 5.83 -2.56
C ASN A 253 38.23 5.48 -3.67
N GLN A 254 39.38 6.15 -3.75
CA GLN A 254 40.43 5.76 -4.71
C GLN A 254 40.99 4.38 -4.39
N GLN A 255 41.24 4.06 -3.11
CA GLN A 255 41.71 2.72 -2.72
C GLN A 255 40.68 1.62 -3.04
N ALA A 256 39.38 1.89 -2.87
CA ALA A 256 38.32 0.96 -3.27
C ALA A 256 38.29 0.73 -4.79
N GLN A 257 38.53 1.77 -5.60
CA GLN A 257 38.66 1.61 -7.06
C GLN A 257 39.86 0.75 -7.46
N TYR A 258 41.02 0.93 -6.83
CA TYR A 258 42.21 0.11 -7.14
C TYR A 258 42.05 -1.37 -6.74
N GLN A 259 41.28 -1.67 -5.69
CA GLN A 259 40.97 -3.07 -5.33
C GLN A 259 39.98 -3.73 -6.30
N SER A 260 39.11 -2.95 -6.95
CA SER A 260 38.16 -3.48 -7.95
C SER A 260 38.79 -3.78 -9.32
N LEU A 261 39.96 -3.20 -9.62
CA LEU A 261 40.69 -3.43 -10.87
C LEU A 261 41.60 -4.67 -10.85
N GLY A 262 41.76 -5.33 -9.70
CA GLY A 262 42.52 -6.58 -9.57
C GLY A 262 41.72 -7.87 -9.78
N ALA A 263 40.39 -7.79 -9.87
CA ALA A 263 39.54 -8.93 -10.14
C ALA A 263 39.28 -9.05 -11.65
N GLN A 264 39.90 -10.06 -12.25
CA GLN A 264 39.82 -10.40 -13.66
C GLN A 264 38.40 -10.30 -14.24
N SER A 265 38.33 -9.62 -15.38
CA SER A 265 37.19 -9.52 -16.28
C SER A 265 36.71 -10.90 -16.71
N VAL A 266 35.60 -11.36 -16.13
CA VAL A 266 34.69 -12.30 -16.80
C VAL A 266 33.49 -11.47 -17.24
N SER A 267 33.47 -11.18 -18.54
CA SER A 267 32.40 -10.51 -19.25
C SER A 267 31.07 -11.21 -19.01
N ARG A 268 30.27 -10.67 -18.09
CA ARG A 268 28.88 -11.08 -17.87
C ARG A 268 28.03 -10.44 -18.97
N PRO A 269 27.36 -11.20 -19.84
CA PRO A 269 26.42 -10.63 -20.79
C PRO A 269 25.28 -10.00 -20.00
N GLN A 270 25.04 -8.71 -20.21
CA GLN A 270 23.77 -8.09 -19.81
C GLN A 270 22.68 -8.75 -20.65
N ALA A 271 22.04 -9.78 -20.10
CA ALA A 271 20.77 -10.27 -20.62
C ALA A 271 19.73 -9.18 -20.34
N GLN A 272 19.54 -8.27 -21.30
CA GLN A 272 18.32 -7.48 -21.39
C GLN A 272 17.17 -8.48 -21.56
N LEU A 273 16.50 -8.81 -20.45
CA LEU A 273 15.19 -9.46 -20.46
C LEU A 273 14.18 -8.44 -21.00
N ARG A 274 14.24 -8.17 -22.31
CA ARG A 274 13.09 -7.64 -23.02
C ARG A 274 12.04 -8.74 -22.96
N TYR A 275 10.95 -8.48 -22.26
CA TYR A 275 9.72 -9.24 -22.43
C TYR A 275 9.24 -8.97 -23.87
N GLN A 276 9.84 -9.67 -24.83
CA GLN A 276 9.36 -9.65 -26.21
C GLN A 276 8.00 -10.32 -26.17
N THR A 277 6.96 -9.55 -26.45
CA THR A 277 5.65 -10.06 -26.85
C THR A 277 5.86 -11.02 -28.00
N ASN A 278 5.26 -12.20 -27.92
CA ASN A 278 5.39 -13.23 -28.94
C ASN A 278 4.94 -12.64 -30.29
N PRO A 279 5.81 -12.57 -31.31
CA PRO A 279 5.47 -11.96 -32.59
C PRO A 279 4.31 -12.68 -33.30
N GLU A 280 4.03 -13.95 -32.96
CA GLU A 280 2.86 -14.68 -33.46
C GLU A 280 1.54 -14.11 -32.90
N LEU A 281 1.52 -13.66 -31.63
CA LEU A 281 0.34 -12.99 -31.05
C LEU A 281 0.04 -11.66 -31.74
N ILE A 282 1.09 -10.97 -32.20
CA ILE A 282 0.95 -9.70 -32.93
C ILE A 282 0.39 -9.95 -34.32
N LYS A 283 0.78 -11.04 -34.99
CA LYS A 283 0.24 -11.42 -36.31
C LYS A 283 -1.22 -11.84 -36.25
N LEU A 284 -1.62 -12.54 -35.19
CA LEU A 284 -3.01 -12.98 -34.99
C LEU A 284 -3.96 -11.82 -34.65
N ALA A 285 -3.44 -10.71 -34.13
CA ALA A 285 -4.23 -9.53 -33.75
C ALA A 285 -4.57 -8.58 -34.91
N GLY A 286 -4.49 -9.04 -36.17
CA GLY A 286 -4.65 -8.20 -37.37
C GLY A 286 -5.92 -7.34 -37.40
N ASP A 287 -5.95 -6.37 -38.32
CA ASP A 287 -6.82 -5.17 -38.34
C ASP A 287 -8.34 -5.41 -38.30
N GLY A 288 -8.81 -6.67 -38.39
CA GLY A 288 -10.19 -7.08 -38.06
C GLY A 288 -11.32 -6.52 -38.95
N GLU A 289 -11.01 -5.63 -39.90
CA GLU A 289 -12.01 -4.87 -40.66
C GLU A 289 -12.81 -5.70 -41.68
N SER A 290 -12.40 -6.94 -41.98
CA SER A 290 -13.03 -7.77 -43.01
C SER A 290 -13.59 -9.11 -42.55
N ASP A 291 -13.51 -9.45 -41.25
CA ASP A 291 -13.87 -10.79 -40.81
C ASP A 291 -15.38 -10.96 -40.64
N THR A 292 -15.89 -12.10 -41.07
CA THR A 292 -17.22 -12.54 -40.66
C THR A 292 -17.22 -12.91 -39.17
N ILE A 293 -18.40 -12.88 -38.52
CA ILE A 293 -18.52 -13.21 -37.09
C ILE A 293 -17.90 -14.59 -36.76
N PRO A 294 -18.12 -15.67 -37.54
CA PRO A 294 -17.47 -16.96 -37.28
C PRO A 294 -15.94 -16.89 -37.36
N GLU A 295 -15.38 -16.19 -38.35
CA GLU A 295 -13.93 -16.02 -38.50
C GLU A 295 -13.31 -15.21 -37.36
N ALA A 296 -14.06 -14.23 -36.82
CA ALA A 296 -13.63 -13.45 -35.65
C ALA A 296 -13.56 -14.31 -34.38
N PHE A 297 -14.53 -15.23 -34.18
CA PHE A 297 -14.48 -16.18 -33.07
C PHE A 297 -13.33 -17.17 -33.21
N GLU A 298 -13.14 -17.77 -34.39
CA GLU A 298 -12.04 -18.70 -34.65
C GLU A 298 -10.67 -18.02 -34.42
N ARG A 299 -10.51 -16.77 -34.86
CA ARG A 299 -9.29 -15.99 -34.60
C ARG A 299 -9.09 -15.72 -33.11
N ASN A 300 -10.15 -15.35 -32.39
CA ASN A 300 -10.07 -15.15 -30.95
C ASN A 300 -9.62 -16.45 -30.24
N ASP A 301 -10.15 -17.60 -30.63
CA ASP A 301 -9.77 -18.88 -30.06
C ASP A 301 -8.29 -19.20 -30.32
N GLN A 302 -7.81 -18.95 -31.54
CA GLN A 302 -6.39 -19.08 -31.89
C GLN A 302 -5.50 -18.13 -31.06
N MET A 303 -5.95 -16.89 -30.83
CA MET A 303 -5.21 -15.93 -29.99
C MET A 303 -5.14 -16.37 -28.53
N VAL A 304 -6.25 -16.85 -27.97
CA VAL A 304 -6.30 -17.35 -26.59
C VAL A 304 -5.38 -18.56 -26.43
N GLN A 305 -5.46 -19.53 -27.34
CA GLN A 305 -4.58 -20.71 -27.33
C GLN A 305 -3.11 -20.34 -27.47
N ALA A 306 -2.77 -19.43 -28.39
CA ALA A 306 -1.40 -18.95 -28.55
C ALA A 306 -0.88 -18.24 -27.28
N ALA A 307 -1.74 -17.46 -26.61
CA ALA A 307 -1.36 -16.75 -25.39
C ALA A 307 -1.15 -17.70 -24.21
N MET A 308 -2.01 -18.72 -24.07
CA MET A 308 -1.85 -19.77 -23.05
C MET A 308 -0.56 -20.56 -23.27
N ASN A 309 -0.24 -20.93 -24.51
CA ASN A 309 1.00 -21.63 -24.85
C ASN A 309 2.25 -20.78 -24.57
N ASP A 310 2.23 -19.49 -24.91
CA ASP A 310 3.32 -18.57 -24.59
C ASP A 310 3.52 -18.44 -23.07
N PHE A 311 2.42 -18.37 -22.32
CA PHE A 311 2.44 -18.32 -20.86
C PHE A 311 3.04 -19.60 -20.25
N PHE A 312 2.65 -20.79 -20.73
CA PHE A 312 3.25 -22.06 -20.30
C PHE A 312 4.75 -22.10 -20.54
N ALA A 313 5.20 -21.73 -21.73
CA ALA A 313 6.62 -21.71 -22.06
C ALA A 313 7.42 -20.79 -21.11
N ARG A 314 6.88 -19.62 -20.77
CA ARG A 314 7.52 -18.70 -19.81
C ARG A 314 7.56 -19.25 -18.39
N MET A 315 6.49 -19.88 -17.93
CA MET A 315 6.47 -20.52 -16.61
C MET A 315 7.49 -21.65 -16.52
N ASP A 316 7.58 -22.49 -17.54
CA ASP A 316 8.54 -23.60 -17.57
C ASP A 316 9.99 -23.08 -17.51
N ILE A 317 10.32 -22.02 -18.27
CA ILE A 317 11.62 -21.34 -18.21
C ILE A 317 11.92 -20.82 -16.80
N GLU A 318 10.95 -20.19 -16.15
CA GLU A 318 11.15 -19.61 -14.82
C GLU A 318 11.25 -20.69 -13.72
N VAL A 319 10.49 -21.79 -13.84
CA VAL A 319 10.63 -22.96 -12.95
C VAL A 319 12.02 -23.57 -13.07
N ASP A 320 12.54 -23.75 -14.29
CA ASP A 320 13.90 -24.23 -14.53
C ASP A 320 14.94 -23.29 -13.94
N ARG A 321 14.74 -21.98 -14.11
CA ARG A 321 15.62 -20.96 -13.53
C ARG A 321 15.62 -21.02 -12.00
N LEU A 322 14.46 -21.07 -11.36
CA LEU A 322 14.37 -21.17 -9.90
C LEU A 322 14.99 -22.46 -9.38
N THR A 323 14.85 -23.56 -10.12
CA THR A 323 15.50 -24.84 -9.79
C THR A 323 17.02 -24.69 -9.79
N LYS A 324 17.60 -24.04 -10.82
CA LYS A 324 19.05 -23.75 -10.87
C LYS A 324 19.50 -22.85 -9.71
N ILE A 325 18.75 -21.78 -9.40
CA ILE A 325 19.06 -20.89 -8.26
C ILE A 325 18.99 -21.67 -6.94
N GLY A 326 18.01 -22.54 -6.77
CA GLY A 326 17.89 -23.39 -5.58
C GLY A 326 19.08 -24.32 -5.41
N MET A 327 19.52 -24.99 -6.48
CA MET A 327 20.73 -25.83 -6.45
C MET A 327 21.99 -25.02 -6.08
N MET A 328 22.16 -23.83 -6.66
CA MET A 328 23.27 -22.93 -6.32
C MET A 328 23.22 -22.49 -4.85
N SER A 329 22.02 -22.22 -4.32
CA SER A 329 21.84 -21.83 -2.91
C SER A 329 22.21 -22.98 -1.96
N ILE A 330 21.83 -24.22 -2.30
CA ILE A 330 22.22 -25.42 -1.55
C ILE A 330 23.76 -25.59 -1.56
N GLN A 331 24.40 -25.43 -2.72
CA GLN A 331 25.86 -25.50 -2.83
C GLN A 331 26.58 -24.43 -2.00
N ALA A 332 25.98 -23.24 -1.90
CA ALA A 332 26.49 -22.13 -1.09
C ALA A 332 26.16 -22.25 0.41
N GLN A 333 25.51 -23.35 0.85
CA GLN A 333 24.99 -23.53 2.21
C GLN A 333 23.95 -22.47 2.65
N ASP A 334 23.35 -21.75 1.69
CA ASP A 334 22.24 -20.83 1.94
C ASP A 334 20.90 -21.60 1.92
N MET A 335 20.59 -22.23 3.06
CA MET A 335 19.36 -23.02 3.21
C MET A 335 18.09 -22.17 3.16
N VAL A 336 18.16 -20.89 3.55
CA VAL A 336 17.02 -19.97 3.50
C VAL A 336 16.73 -19.58 2.05
N GLY A 337 17.76 -19.27 1.28
CA GLY A 337 17.66 -19.03 -0.17
C GLY A 337 17.11 -20.25 -0.91
N ALA A 338 17.65 -21.44 -0.61
CA ALA A 338 17.16 -22.69 -1.18
C ALA A 338 15.68 -22.92 -0.88
N GLN A 339 15.25 -22.81 0.37
CA GLN A 339 13.85 -22.97 0.77
C GLN A 339 12.94 -21.97 0.04
N ARG A 340 13.35 -20.70 -0.08
CA ARG A 340 12.57 -19.68 -0.79
C ARG A 340 12.38 -20.02 -2.27
N THR A 341 13.43 -20.48 -2.94
CA THR A 341 13.34 -20.87 -4.37
C THR A 341 12.42 -22.08 -4.59
N ILE A 342 12.44 -23.05 -3.68
CA ILE A 342 11.57 -24.24 -3.73
C ILE A 342 10.10 -23.84 -3.55
N ILE A 343 9.79 -22.97 -2.58
CA ILE A 343 8.41 -22.49 -2.37
C ILE A 343 7.91 -21.74 -3.60
N ARG A 344 8.74 -20.88 -4.20
CA ARG A 344 8.39 -20.14 -5.42
C ARG A 344 8.16 -21.06 -6.62
N SER A 345 9.03 -22.05 -6.83
CA SER A 345 8.85 -22.99 -7.94
C SER A 345 7.61 -23.87 -7.76
N ALA A 346 7.28 -24.26 -6.52
CA ALA A 346 6.04 -24.96 -6.21
C ALA A 346 4.79 -24.12 -6.56
N LYS A 347 4.81 -22.82 -6.23
CA LYS A 347 3.70 -21.91 -6.58
C LYS A 347 3.55 -21.68 -8.08
N LEU A 348 4.64 -21.61 -8.84
CA LEU A 348 4.56 -21.54 -10.31
C LEU A 348 3.99 -22.83 -10.92
N LYS A 349 4.32 -24.00 -10.36
CA LYS A 349 3.72 -25.27 -10.79
C LYS A 349 2.22 -25.33 -10.52
N GLU A 350 1.79 -24.88 -9.34
CA GLU A 350 0.36 -24.78 -9.00
C GLU A 350 -0.37 -23.83 -9.97
N MET A 351 0.23 -22.70 -10.31
CA MET A 351 -0.32 -21.76 -11.28
C MET A 351 -0.42 -22.38 -12.69
N ARG A 352 0.59 -23.14 -13.10
CA ARG A 352 0.61 -23.88 -14.36
C ARG A 352 -0.52 -24.90 -14.44
N GLU A 353 -0.77 -25.65 -13.38
CA GLU A 353 -1.90 -26.60 -13.33
C GLU A 353 -3.24 -25.89 -13.49
N ARG A 354 -3.47 -24.77 -12.79
CA ARG A 354 -4.72 -24.01 -12.92
C ARG A 354 -4.95 -23.44 -14.32
N VAL A 355 -3.89 -22.96 -14.98
CA VAL A 355 -4.01 -22.47 -16.37
C VAL A 355 -4.21 -23.63 -17.35
N ASN A 356 -3.68 -24.81 -17.05
CA ASN A 356 -3.95 -26.01 -17.83
C ASN A 356 -5.43 -26.44 -17.71
N ASP A 357 -5.99 -26.39 -16.50
CA ASP A 357 -7.42 -26.65 -16.29
C ASP A 357 -8.29 -25.65 -17.08
N LEU A 358 -7.96 -24.36 -17.00
CA LEU A 358 -8.62 -23.32 -17.79
C LEU A 358 -8.51 -23.55 -19.31
N SER A 359 -7.35 -23.99 -19.79
CA SER A 359 -7.15 -24.32 -21.20
C SER A 359 -8.03 -25.50 -21.65
N ASN A 360 -8.17 -26.52 -20.79
CA ASN A 360 -9.05 -27.65 -21.06
C ASN A 360 -10.53 -27.24 -21.08
N GLU A 361 -10.95 -26.40 -20.13
CA GLU A 361 -12.31 -25.83 -20.10
C GLU A 361 -12.60 -24.99 -21.36
N TRP A 362 -11.66 -24.14 -21.76
CA TRP A 362 -11.77 -23.35 -22.99
C TRP A 362 -11.93 -24.25 -24.23
N ASN A 363 -11.10 -25.28 -24.36
CA ASN A 363 -11.17 -26.21 -25.48
C ASN A 363 -12.48 -27.00 -25.52
N ALA A 364 -13.08 -27.29 -24.37
CA ALA A 364 -14.40 -27.94 -24.32
C ALA A 364 -15.49 -27.01 -24.87
N VAL A 365 -15.46 -25.72 -24.52
CA VAL A 365 -16.43 -24.72 -25.01
C VAL A 365 -16.34 -24.49 -26.51
N VAL A 366 -15.13 -24.55 -27.09
CA VAL A 366 -14.93 -24.35 -28.54
C VAL A 366 -15.41 -25.54 -29.37
N GLN A 367 -15.52 -26.74 -28.77
CA GLN A 367 -15.95 -27.96 -29.46
C GLN A 367 -17.47 -28.19 -29.45
N ASP A 368 -18.19 -27.49 -28.56
CA ASP A 368 -19.66 -27.50 -28.45
C ASP A 368 -20.30 -26.45 -29.37
#